data_AF-A0A151SZJ4-F1
#
_entry.id   AF-A0A151SZJ4-F1
#
_cell.length_a   1.000
_cell.length_b   1.000
_cell.length_c   1.000
_cell.angle_alpha   90.00
_cell.angle_beta   90.00
_cell.angle_gamma   90.00
#
_symmetry.space_group_name_H-M   'P 1'
#
loop_
_entity.id
_entity.type
_entity.pdbx_description
1 polymer ?
#
loop_
_entity_poly.entity_id
_entity_poly.type
_entity_poly.pdbx_seq_one_letter_code
_entity_poly.pdbx_strand_id
1 'polypeptide(L)' 'MRRLAFGTKIKTLSLGCCIIVTSDSVNRKTNTIASVKVFLRRVEITQPDHFNNDMMVIHGLQGFIAPFYCS' A
#
# COMPACT_ATOMS: atom_id res chain seq x y z
N MET A 1 -12.84 2.43 9.95
CA MET A 1 -11.66 2.42 9.04
C MET A 1 -10.49 3.13 9.73
N ARG A 2 -9.33 2.48 9.88
CA ARG A 2 -8.11 3.10 10.42
C ARG A 2 -7.11 3.33 9.28
N ARG A 3 -6.50 4.51 9.21
CA ARG A 3 -5.47 4.82 8.20
C ARG A 3 -4.13 4.24 8.64
N LEU A 4 -3.42 3.57 7.72
CA LEU A 4 -2.06 3.12 7.98
C LEU A 4 -1.11 4.31 8.01
N ALA A 5 -0.19 4.33 8.98
CA ALA A 5 0.87 5.33 9.01
C ALA A 5 1.87 5.07 7.89
N PHE A 6 2.54 6.12 7.40
CA PHE A 6 3.65 5.96 6.46
C PHE A 6 4.73 5.06 7.09
N GLY A 7 5.25 4.10 6.32
CA GLY A 7 6.26 3.16 6.79
C GLY A 7 5.70 1.97 7.58
N THR A 8 4.37 1.80 7.65
CA THR A 8 3.77 0.64 8.33
C THR A 8 4.26 -0.66 7.72
N LYS A 9 4.75 -1.59 8.55
CA LYS A 9 5.08 -2.97 8.18
C LYS A 9 3.84 -3.86 8.35
N ILE A 10 3.41 -4.54 7.29
CA ILE A 10 2.33 -5.54 7.32
C ILE A 10 2.96 -6.93 7.17
N LYS A 11 2.66 -7.85 8.08
CA LYS A 11 3.09 -9.25 7.98
C LYS A 11 2.40 -9.93 6.80
N THR A 12 3.15 -10.73 6.03
CA THR A 12 2.57 -11.53 4.95
C THR A 12 2.27 -12.95 5.43
N LEU A 13 1.63 -13.74 4.56
CA LEU A 13 1.42 -15.18 4.80
C LEU A 13 2.73 -15.98 4.72
N SER A 14 3.80 -15.40 4.19
CA SER A 14 5.14 -16.00 4.21
C SER A 14 5.80 -15.71 5.56
N LEU A 15 6.16 -16.77 6.30
CA LEU A 15 6.66 -16.66 7.66
C LEU A 15 7.90 -15.74 7.73
N GLY A 16 7.88 -14.80 8.68
CA GLY A 16 8.97 -13.85 8.89
C GLY A 16 9.06 -12.73 7.86
N CYS A 17 8.19 -12.69 6.85
CA CYS A 17 8.18 -11.63 5.84
C CYS A 17 7.18 -10.51 6.13
N CYS A 18 7.50 -9.29 5.70
CA CYS A 18 6.59 -8.15 5.67
C CYS A 18 6.69 -7.34 4.37
N ILE A 19 5.62 -6.59 4.13
CA ILE A 19 5.57 -5.51 3.14
C ILE A 19 5.49 -4.17 3.87
N ILE A 20 6.10 -3.14 3.30
CA ILE A 20 6.10 -1.79 3.85
C ILE A 20 5.14 -0.94 3.01
N VAL A 21 4.22 -0.26 3.69
CA VAL A 21 3.29 0.69 3.10
C VAL A 21 3.90 2.08 3.14
N THR A 22 3.96 2.73 1.99
CA THR A 22 4.42 4.11 1.84
C THR A 22 3.41 4.89 1.01
N SER A 23 3.43 6.22 1.10
CA SER A 23 2.59 7.09 0.28
C SER A 23 3.40 8.27 -0.21
N ASP A 24 2.99 8.89 -1.31
CA ASP A 24 3.52 10.19 -1.69
C ASP A 24 3.05 11.29 -0.71
N SER A 25 3.75 12.43 -0.72
CA SER A 25 3.35 13.60 0.03
C SER A 25 2.27 14.36 -0.73
N VAL A 26 1.19 14.74 -0.05
CA VAL A 26 0.19 15.67 -0.60
C VAL A 26 0.89 16.98 -0.98
N ASN A 27 0.97 17.29 -2.27
CA ASN A 27 1.52 18.56 -2.73
C ASN A 27 0.48 19.67 -2.50
N ARG A 28 0.56 20.37 -1.35
CA ARG A 28 -0.36 21.45 -0.96
C ARG A 28 -0.35 22.68 -1.89
N LYS A 29 0.56 22.76 -2.88
CA LYS A 29 0.71 23.95 -3.73
C LYS A 29 -0.31 24.03 -4.87
N THR A 30 -0.93 22.92 -5.24
CA THR A 30 -1.99 22.90 -6.24
C THR A 30 -3.28 22.51 -5.51
N ASN A 31 -4.30 23.37 -5.53
CA ASN A 31 -5.64 23.07 -4.97
C ASN A 31 -6.36 21.89 -5.65
N THR A 32 -5.67 21.15 -6.51
CA THR A 32 -6.01 19.80 -6.93
C THR A 32 -5.68 18.85 -5.78
N ILE A 33 -6.70 18.15 -5.26
CA ILE A 33 -6.49 16.95 -4.43
C ILE A 33 -5.76 15.95 -5.34
N ALA A 34 -4.44 16.02 -5.40
CA ALA A 34 -3.65 14.96 -6.01
C ALA A 34 -4.00 13.71 -5.19
N SER A 35 -4.63 12.74 -5.84
CA SER A 35 -4.97 11.46 -5.22
C SER A 35 -3.69 10.89 -4.63
N VAL A 36 -3.63 10.77 -3.30
CA VAL A 36 -2.47 10.23 -2.60
C VAL A 36 -2.19 8.84 -3.16
N LYS A 37 -1.04 8.67 -3.81
CA LYS A 37 -0.61 7.38 -4.32
C LYS A 37 -0.05 6.57 -3.16
N VAL A 38 -0.50 5.32 -3.08
CA VAL A 38 -0.03 4.37 -2.06
C VAL A 38 0.83 3.34 -2.75
N PHE A 39 1.94 3.00 -2.09
CA PHE A 39 2.92 2.06 -2.62
C PHE A 39 3.20 0.96 -1.59
N LEU A 40 3.28 -0.27 -2.09
CA LEU A 40 3.80 -1.42 -1.37
C LEU A 40 5.24 -1.63 -1.83
N ARG A 41 6.21 -1.33 -0.98
CA ARG A 41 7.65 -1.44 -1.31
C ARG A 41 8.02 -0.79 -2.66
N ARG A 42 7.53 0.43 -2.90
CA ARG A 42 7.70 1.21 -4.16
C ARG A 42 6.89 0.71 -5.36
N VAL A 43 6.07 -0.32 -5.23
CA VAL A 43 5.10 -0.75 -6.24
C VAL A 43 3.77 -0.04 -5.99
N GLU A 44 3.28 0.73 -6.96
CA GLU A 44 2.05 1.51 -6.84
C GLU A 44 0.81 0.61 -6.79
N ILE A 45 -0.13 0.95 -5.91
CA ILE A 45 -1.50 0.44 -5.95
C ILE A 45 -2.27 1.27 -6.98
N THR A 46 -2.60 0.65 -8.12
CA THR A 46 -3.30 1.33 -9.23
C THR A 46 -4.80 1.07 -9.23
N GLN A 47 -5.24 -0.02 -8.59
CA GLN A 47 -6.66 -0.37 -8.47
C GLN A 47 -6.97 -0.66 -6.99
N PRO A 48 -7.16 0.37 -6.17
CA PRO A 48 -7.55 0.18 -4.78
C PRO A 48 -8.93 -0.48 -4.71
N ASP A 49 -9.13 -1.39 -3.75
CA ASP A 49 -10.42 -2.03 -3.46
C ASP A 49 -11.10 -2.66 -4.69
N HIS A 50 -10.32 -3.21 -5.63
CA HIS A 50 -10.83 -3.85 -6.85
C HIS A 50 -11.83 -4.97 -6.53
N PHE A 51 -11.66 -5.64 -5.39
CA PHE A 51 -12.65 -6.53 -4.79
C PHE A 51 -12.72 -6.29 -3.29
N ASN A 52 -13.92 -6.30 -2.72
CA ASN A 52 -14.16 -6.22 -1.29
C ASN A 52 -15.46 -6.97 -0.93
N ASN A 53 -15.38 -7.96 -0.06
CA ASN A 53 -16.53 -8.77 0.39
C ASN A 53 -16.60 -8.93 1.92
N ASP A 54 -16.17 -7.91 2.68
CA ASP A 54 -16.10 -7.87 4.15
C ASP A 54 -15.13 -8.88 4.80
N MET A 55 -14.72 -9.93 4.09
CA MET A 55 -13.72 -10.90 4.53
C MET A 55 -12.35 -10.64 3.88
N MET A 56 -12.31 -10.21 2.63
CA MET A 56 -11.10 -9.99 1.85
C MET A 56 -11.20 -8.71 1.03
N VAL A 57 -10.09 -7.98 0.96
CA VAL A 57 -9.90 -6.86 0.05
C VAL A 57 -8.76 -7.18 -0.90
N ILE A 58 -8.96 -6.97 -2.20
CA ILE A 58 -7.93 -7.15 -3.24
C ILE A 58 -7.63 -5.79 -3.85
N HIS A 59 -6.33 -5.46 -3.90
CA HIS A 59 -5.81 -4.27 -4.56
C HIS A 59 -4.98 -4.67 -5.77
N GLY A 60 -5.16 -3.99 -6.90
CA GLY A 60 -4.31 -4.15 -8.08
C GLY A 60 -3.00 -3.37 -7.95
N LEU A 61 -1.89 -3.99 -8.34
CA LEU A 61 -0.54 -3.43 -8.30
C LEU A 61 0.02 -3.25 -9.71
N GLN A 62 0.82 -2.20 -9.92
CA GLN A 62 1.62 -2.03 -11.14
C GLN A 62 3.03 -2.55 -10.95
N GLY A 63 3.18 -3.87 -10.92
CA GLY A 63 4.47 -4.56 -10.85
C GLY A 63 4.47 -5.74 -9.88
N PHE A 64 5.67 -6.23 -9.57
CA PHE A 64 5.89 -7.40 -8.71
C PHE A 64 6.58 -7.01 -7.41
N ILE A 65 6.24 -7.71 -6.33
CA ILE A 65 6.85 -7.53 -5.01
C ILE A 65 7.62 -8.80 -4.65
N ALA A 66 8.92 -8.65 -4.39
CA ALA A 66 9.74 -9.74 -3.84
C ALA A 66 9.47 -9.92 -2.32
N PRO A 67 9.82 -11.05 -1.70
CA PRO A 67 9.82 -11.20 -0.24
C PRO A 67 10.78 -10.22 0.48
N PHE A 68 10.50 -9.87 1.74
CA PHE A 68 11.43 -9.14 2.61
C PHE A 68 11.20 -9.55 4.05
N TYR A 69 12.27 -9.95 4.72
CA TYR A 69 12.23 -10.39 6.10
C TYR A 69 12.11 -9.18 7.05
N CYS A 70 11.23 -9.28 8.02
CA CYS A 70 11.16 -8.28 9.09
C CYS A 70 12.36 -8.50 10.03
N SER A 71 13.31 -7.57 9.99
CA SER A 71 14.27 -7.37 11.09
C SER A 71 13.55 -6.86 12.34
#